data_AF-A0A132A8F5-F1
#
_entry.id   AF-A0A132A8F5-F1
#
_cell.length_a   1.000
_cell.length_b   1.000
_cell.length_c   1.000
_cell.angle_alpha   90.00
_cell.angle_beta   90.00
_cell.angle_gamma   90.00
#
_symmetry.space_group_name_H-M   'P 1'
#
loop_
_entity.id
_entity.type
_entity.pdbx_description
1 polymer ?
#
loop_
_entity_poly.entity_id
_entity_poly.type
_entity_poly.pdbx_seq_one_letter_code
_entity_poly.pdbx_strand_id
1 'polypeptide(L)'
;MLKFIFSIVIILMMTTIEMYNAKEVDCKNFDPMFHEMTLVSSSKRRFPTNSAEFINHCKTNNELANKLTQLNKNCFNDAMRNIFALVIYSYKAETKSSCKNKNSQKTKNFIAAGPCLNQHRAKISKCIDTAALRIASAKSKPNKDRFPHLCCEAVEFQKCMDKLALGDCQKHIQVYANNVQKILGGFVDRSCGEYNADSDRCDSLGPLSAKKSATKPSFIRNVAELVASIDA
;
A
#
# COMPACT_ATOMS: atom_id res chain seq x y z
N MET A 1 -19.05 -35.93 38.92
CA MET A 1 -19.65 -34.58 38.82
C MET A 1 -18.65 -33.47 39.15
N LEU A 2 -17.96 -33.51 40.30
CA LEU A 2 -17.01 -32.46 40.75
C LEU A 2 -15.83 -32.19 39.78
N LYS A 3 -15.24 -33.24 39.17
CA LYS A 3 -14.15 -33.09 38.19
C LYS A 3 -14.58 -32.34 36.92
N PHE A 4 -15.84 -32.48 36.51
CA PHE A 4 -16.38 -31.86 35.30
C PHE A 4 -16.59 -30.35 35.49
N ILE A 5 -17.07 -29.96 36.68
CA ILE A 5 -17.24 -28.55 37.07
C ILE A 5 -15.87 -27.85 37.12
N PHE A 6 -14.85 -28.50 37.67
CA PHE A 6 -13.49 -27.94 37.75
C PHE A 6 -12.89 -27.69 36.35
N SER A 7 -13.09 -28.60 35.40
CA SER A 7 -12.63 -28.42 34.02
C SER A 7 -13.31 -27.26 33.30
N ILE A 8 -14.62 -27.07 33.50
CA ILE A 8 -15.36 -25.95 32.91
C ILE A 8 -14.88 -24.60 33.48
N VAL A 9 -14.65 -24.53 34.79
CA VAL A 9 -14.14 -23.30 35.44
C VAL A 9 -12.75 -22.94 34.95
N ILE A 10 -11.85 -23.91 34.78
CA ILE A 10 -10.51 -23.67 34.23
C ILE A 10 -10.58 -23.17 32.78
N ILE A 11 -11.45 -23.75 31.95
CA ILE A 11 -11.64 -23.28 30.56
C ILE A 11 -12.19 -21.84 30.52
N LEU A 12 -13.15 -21.51 31.38
CA LEU A 12 -13.69 -20.15 31.51
C LEU A 12 -12.65 -19.15 32.05
N MET A 13 -11.79 -19.56 32.97
CA MET A 13 -10.68 -18.71 33.46
C MET A 13 -9.61 -18.50 32.38
N MET A 14 -9.25 -19.53 31.61
CA MET A 14 -8.26 -19.38 30.53
C MET A 14 -8.79 -18.50 29.40
N THR A 15 -10.06 -18.63 29.02
CA THR A 15 -10.68 -17.75 28.00
C THR A 15 -10.82 -16.30 28.46
N THR A 16 -11.11 -16.05 29.74
CA THR A 16 -11.14 -14.68 30.28
C THR A 16 -9.75 -14.05 30.38
N ILE A 17 -8.70 -14.82 30.68
CA ILE A 17 -7.30 -14.35 30.69
C ILE A 17 -6.81 -14.01 29.25
N GLU A 18 -7.20 -14.79 28.25
CA GLU A 18 -6.90 -14.48 26.84
C GLU A 18 -7.61 -13.20 26.38
N MET A 19 -8.87 -12.99 26.81
CA MET A 19 -9.60 -11.74 26.54
C MET A 19 -8.99 -10.53 27.26
N TYR A 20 -8.49 -10.70 28.48
CA TYR A 20 -7.87 -9.61 29.25
C TYR A 20 -6.50 -9.18 28.71
N ASN A 21 -5.81 -10.06 27.98
CA ASN A 21 -4.53 -9.78 27.32
C ASN A 21 -4.67 -9.38 25.85
N ALA A 22 -5.88 -9.12 25.37
CA ALA A 22 -6.09 -8.53 24.05
C ALA A 22 -5.48 -7.13 24.02
N LYS A 23 -4.21 -7.06 23.60
CA LYS A 23 -3.47 -5.81 23.41
C LYS A 23 -4.33 -4.87 22.58
N GLU A 24 -4.70 -3.73 23.15
CA GLU A 24 -5.54 -2.73 22.48
C GLU A 24 -4.94 -2.42 21.10
N VAL A 25 -5.77 -2.57 20.06
CA VAL A 25 -5.30 -2.45 18.68
C VAL A 25 -5.31 -0.97 18.30
N ASP A 26 -4.13 -0.34 18.33
CA ASP A 26 -4.01 1.06 17.93
C ASP A 26 -4.09 1.24 16.41
N CYS A 27 -5.31 1.53 15.94
CA CYS A 27 -5.63 1.76 14.53
C CYS A 27 -4.93 2.98 13.91
N LYS A 28 -4.38 3.89 14.72
CA LYS A 28 -3.61 5.04 14.22
C LYS A 28 -2.28 4.59 13.60
N ASN A 29 -1.80 3.38 13.92
CA ASN A 29 -0.55 2.85 13.38
C ASN A 29 -0.68 2.26 11.98
N PHE A 30 -1.87 2.13 11.40
CA PHE A 30 -2.03 1.55 10.07
C PHE A 30 -1.24 2.31 8.99
N ASP A 31 -1.45 3.62 8.87
CA ASP A 31 -0.79 4.41 7.82
C ASP A 31 0.73 4.49 8.02
N PRO A 32 1.27 4.80 9.22
CA PRO A 32 2.70 4.71 9.46
C PRO A 32 3.29 3.35 9.08
N MET A 33 2.63 2.24 9.43
CA MET A 33 3.12 0.90 9.09
C MET A 33 3.04 0.60 7.60
N PHE A 34 2.03 1.10 6.90
CA PHE A 34 1.93 0.98 5.45
C PHE A 34 3.02 1.78 4.74
N HIS A 35 3.32 2.99 5.23
CA HIS A 35 4.46 3.79 4.77
C HIS A 35 5.79 3.07 4.98
N GLU A 36 5.98 2.44 6.14
CA GLU A 36 7.13 1.58 6.42
C GLU A 36 7.21 0.39 5.46
N MET A 37 6.09 -0.25 5.14
CA MET A 37 6.03 -1.39 4.23
C MET A 37 6.45 -0.99 2.80
N THR A 38 5.95 0.13 2.29
CA THR A 38 6.21 0.57 0.90
C THR A 38 7.59 1.19 0.66
N LEU A 39 8.35 1.49 1.73
CA LEU A 39 9.66 2.15 1.75
C LEU A 39 9.69 3.59 1.23
N VAL A 40 9.00 3.91 0.13
CA VAL A 40 9.02 5.23 -0.50
C VAL A 40 8.59 6.35 0.43
N SER A 41 7.50 6.16 1.17
CA SER A 41 6.93 7.14 2.10
C SER A 41 7.36 6.94 3.55
N SER A 42 8.24 5.97 3.80
CA SER A 42 8.80 5.74 5.13
C SER A 42 9.73 6.89 5.56
N SER A 43 9.87 7.10 6.86
CA SER A 43 10.90 8.00 7.41
C SER A 43 12.09 7.24 7.99
N LYS A 44 11.93 5.93 8.27
CA LYS A 44 12.90 5.12 9.03
C LYS A 44 13.66 4.10 8.20
N ARG A 45 13.07 3.62 7.10
CA ARG A 45 13.63 2.56 6.26
C ARG A 45 14.19 3.12 4.96
N ARG A 46 14.95 2.33 4.21
CA ARG A 46 15.48 2.66 2.89
C ARG A 46 15.42 1.42 2.01
N PHE A 47 15.55 1.61 0.69
CA PHE A 47 15.71 0.50 -0.23
C PHE A 47 17.06 -0.20 0.03
N PRO A 48 17.11 -1.54 0.01
CA PRO A 48 18.34 -2.27 0.23
C PRO A 48 19.30 -2.04 -0.94
N THR A 49 20.57 -1.79 -0.61
CA THR A 49 21.66 -1.53 -1.56
C THR A 49 22.63 -2.69 -1.67
N ASN A 50 22.47 -3.70 -0.81
CA ASN A 50 23.26 -4.92 -0.80
C ASN A 50 22.44 -6.13 -0.33
N SER A 51 23.02 -7.33 -0.43
CA SER A 51 22.35 -8.59 -0.08
C SER A 51 21.99 -8.68 1.42
N ALA A 52 22.84 -8.16 2.31
CA ALA A 52 22.57 -8.22 3.76
C ALA A 52 21.35 -7.36 4.11
N GLU A 53 21.29 -6.14 3.59
CA GLU A 53 20.13 -5.25 3.71
C GLU A 53 18.87 -5.87 3.10
N PHE A 54 18.99 -6.56 1.97
CA PHE A 54 17.85 -7.23 1.33
C PHE A 54 17.27 -8.36 2.21
N ILE A 55 18.12 -9.13 2.89
CA ILE A 55 17.67 -10.17 3.82
C ILE A 55 16.88 -9.55 4.98
N ASN A 56 17.39 -8.45 5.55
CA ASN A 56 16.68 -7.73 6.60
C ASN A 56 15.36 -7.14 6.09
N HIS A 57 15.36 -6.57 4.89
CA HIS A 57 14.16 -6.06 4.22
C HIS A 57 13.06 -7.13 4.11
N CYS A 58 13.43 -8.36 3.69
CA CYS A 58 12.51 -9.49 3.62
C CYS A 58 11.89 -9.85 4.98
N LYS A 59 12.71 -9.93 6.04
CA LYS A 59 12.22 -10.24 7.40
C LYS A 59 11.24 -9.16 7.87
N THR A 60 11.66 -7.89 7.82
CA THR A 60 10.84 -6.77 8.27
C THR A 60 9.53 -6.65 7.50
N ASN A 61 9.53 -6.87 6.18
CA ASN A 61 8.31 -6.80 5.38
C ASN A 61 7.29 -7.88 5.72
N ASN A 62 7.74 -9.11 6.01
CA ASN A 62 6.84 -10.17 6.44
C ASN A 62 6.20 -9.83 7.79
N GLU A 63 6.97 -9.28 8.73
CA GLU A 63 6.46 -8.81 10.03
C GLU A 63 5.46 -7.67 9.87
N LEU A 64 5.76 -6.66 9.06
CA LEU A 64 4.87 -5.53 8.78
C LEU A 64 3.57 -6.01 8.13
N ALA A 65 3.63 -6.89 7.13
CA ALA A 65 2.45 -7.39 6.45
C ALA A 65 1.55 -8.21 7.40
N ASN A 66 2.12 -8.97 8.33
CA ASN A 66 1.35 -9.70 9.34
C ASN A 66 0.65 -8.74 10.32
N LYS A 67 1.35 -7.70 10.80
CA LYS A 67 0.76 -6.68 11.68
C LYS A 67 -0.32 -5.86 10.97
N LEU A 68 -0.09 -5.48 9.71
CA LEU A 68 -1.10 -4.81 8.88
C LEU A 68 -2.33 -5.69 8.65
N THR A 69 -2.17 -7.01 8.55
CA THR A 69 -3.29 -7.95 8.46
C THR A 69 -4.15 -7.92 9.74
N GLN A 70 -3.52 -7.82 10.91
CA GLN A 70 -4.23 -7.72 12.19
C GLN A 70 -4.95 -6.38 12.33
N LEU A 71 -4.26 -5.27 12.03
CA LEU A 71 -4.88 -3.94 12.00
C LEU A 71 -6.07 -3.91 11.03
N ASN A 72 -5.93 -4.52 9.85
CA ASN A 72 -6.98 -4.56 8.86
C ASN A 72 -8.30 -5.17 9.41
N LYS A 73 -8.19 -6.28 10.15
CA LYS A 73 -9.34 -6.99 10.72
C LYS A 73 -10.10 -6.16 11.75
N ASN A 74 -9.39 -5.35 12.53
CA ASN A 74 -9.94 -4.69 13.72
C ASN A 74 -10.29 -3.22 13.49
N CYS A 75 -9.76 -2.58 12.45
CA CYS A 75 -9.81 -1.12 12.29
C CYS A 75 -10.73 -0.62 11.17
N PHE A 76 -11.22 -1.51 10.30
CA PHE A 76 -11.93 -1.09 9.08
C PHE A 76 -13.22 -1.88 8.83
N ASN A 77 -14.16 -1.20 8.17
CA ASN A 77 -15.40 -1.80 7.67
C ASN A 77 -15.13 -2.85 6.57
N ASP A 78 -16.13 -3.62 6.20
CA ASP A 78 -15.96 -4.77 5.29
C ASP A 78 -15.42 -4.37 3.91
N ALA A 79 -15.92 -3.28 3.33
CA ALA A 79 -15.48 -2.80 2.01
C ALA A 79 -13.98 -2.45 2.01
N MET A 80 -13.54 -1.61 2.95
CA MET A 80 -12.12 -1.25 3.08
C MET A 80 -11.28 -2.46 3.46
N ARG A 81 -11.80 -3.35 4.32
CA ARG A 81 -11.09 -4.54 4.77
C ARG A 81 -10.75 -5.47 3.61
N ASN A 82 -11.68 -5.67 2.68
CA ASN A 82 -11.47 -6.50 1.49
C ASN A 82 -10.40 -5.92 0.58
N ILE A 83 -10.42 -4.60 0.35
CA ILE A 83 -9.41 -3.91 -0.47
C ILE A 83 -8.02 -4.03 0.16
N PHE A 84 -7.89 -3.73 1.46
CA PHE A 84 -6.61 -3.87 2.15
C PHE A 84 -6.14 -5.32 2.21
N ALA A 85 -7.04 -6.29 2.40
CA ALA A 85 -6.69 -7.70 2.40
C ALA A 85 -6.08 -8.13 1.06
N LEU A 86 -6.66 -7.69 -0.06
CA LEU A 86 -6.14 -7.96 -1.40
C LEU A 86 -4.74 -7.35 -1.61
N VAL A 87 -4.55 -6.10 -1.20
CA VAL A 87 -3.27 -5.40 -1.36
C VAL A 87 -2.18 -6.03 -0.49
N ILE A 88 -2.49 -6.31 0.78
CA ILE A 88 -1.56 -6.96 1.71
C ILE A 88 -1.22 -8.38 1.22
N TYR A 89 -2.22 -9.12 0.72
CA TYR A 89 -2.00 -10.45 0.14
C TYR A 89 -1.03 -10.39 -1.06
N SER A 90 -1.29 -9.50 -2.01
CA SER A 90 -0.46 -9.33 -3.21
C SER A 90 0.96 -8.88 -2.85
N TYR A 91 1.08 -7.98 -1.87
CA TYR A 91 2.37 -7.58 -1.32
C TYR A 91 3.16 -8.75 -0.71
N LYS A 92 2.49 -9.61 0.07
CA LYS A 92 3.10 -10.82 0.66
C LYS A 92 3.53 -11.80 -0.41
N ALA A 93 2.72 -12.00 -1.45
CA ALA A 93 3.06 -12.88 -2.57
C ALA A 93 4.31 -12.39 -3.31
N GLU A 94 4.37 -11.09 -3.64
CA GLU A 94 5.53 -10.49 -4.31
C GLU A 94 6.79 -10.49 -3.44
N THR A 95 6.64 -10.21 -2.14
CA THR A 95 7.74 -10.30 -1.17
C THR A 95 8.25 -11.73 -1.07
N LYS A 96 7.37 -12.72 -0.89
CA LYS A 96 7.76 -14.15 -0.82
C LYS A 96 8.48 -14.60 -2.09
N SER A 97 7.96 -14.23 -3.26
CA SER A 97 8.58 -14.54 -4.56
C SER A 97 10.01 -14.00 -4.64
N SER A 98 10.21 -12.73 -4.27
CA SER A 98 11.52 -12.07 -4.32
C SER A 98 12.49 -12.57 -3.25
N CYS A 99 11.98 -12.87 -2.06
CA CYS A 99 12.79 -13.29 -0.91
C CYS A 99 13.17 -14.78 -0.93
N LYS A 100 12.46 -15.63 -1.69
CA LYS A 100 12.76 -17.06 -1.81
C LYS A 100 14.07 -17.32 -2.56
N ASN A 101 14.33 -16.58 -3.65
CA ASN A 101 15.55 -16.74 -4.45
C ASN A 101 16.37 -15.45 -4.47
N LYS A 102 17.33 -15.37 -3.53
CA LYS A 102 18.24 -14.22 -3.39
C LYS A 102 19.12 -13.99 -4.61
N ASN A 103 19.39 -15.03 -5.39
CA ASN A 103 20.25 -14.98 -6.57
C ASN A 103 19.47 -14.72 -7.87
N SER A 104 18.13 -14.58 -7.80
CA SER A 104 17.31 -14.30 -8.97
C SER A 104 17.63 -12.95 -9.60
N GLN A 105 17.45 -12.83 -10.92
CA GLN A 105 17.64 -11.55 -11.61
C GLN A 105 16.71 -10.46 -11.06
N LYS A 106 15.49 -10.82 -10.64
CA LYS A 106 14.54 -9.90 -10.00
C LYS A 106 15.14 -9.29 -8.73
N THR A 107 15.72 -10.13 -7.85
CA THR A 107 16.35 -9.67 -6.60
C THR A 107 17.58 -8.81 -6.88
N LYS A 108 18.44 -9.23 -7.82
CA LYS A 108 19.62 -8.45 -8.23
C LYS A 108 19.22 -7.07 -8.77
N ASN A 109 18.20 -7.01 -9.63
CA ASN A 109 17.70 -5.74 -10.18
C ASN A 109 17.11 -4.83 -9.10
N PHE A 110 16.39 -5.40 -8.12
CA PHE A 110 15.83 -4.63 -7.01
C PHE A 110 16.93 -4.03 -6.11
N ILE A 111 17.95 -4.81 -5.77
CA ILE A 111 19.10 -4.34 -4.99
C ILE A 111 19.89 -3.28 -5.76
N ALA A 112 20.14 -3.51 -7.05
CA ALA A 112 20.84 -2.56 -7.92
C ALA A 112 20.08 -1.24 -8.08
N ALA A 113 18.74 -1.27 -8.00
CA ALA A 113 17.92 -0.06 -8.01
C ALA A 113 17.97 0.73 -6.69
N GLY A 114 18.39 0.10 -5.59
CA GLY A 114 18.39 0.69 -4.25
C GLY A 114 19.04 2.07 -4.15
N PRO A 115 20.28 2.28 -4.63
CA PRO A 115 20.93 3.59 -4.60
C PRO A 115 20.13 4.71 -5.28
N CYS A 116 19.69 4.49 -6.52
CA CYS A 116 18.87 5.45 -7.28
C CYS A 116 17.52 5.72 -6.59
N LEU A 117 16.83 4.66 -6.16
CA LEU A 117 15.54 4.81 -5.45
C LEU A 117 15.69 5.58 -4.14
N ASN A 118 16.78 5.36 -3.40
CA ASN A 118 17.07 6.12 -2.18
C ASN A 118 17.38 7.59 -2.46
N GLN A 119 18.13 7.89 -3.53
CA GLN A 119 18.44 9.26 -3.95
C GLN A 119 17.19 10.04 -4.38
N HIS A 120 16.27 9.39 -5.09
CA HIS A 120 15.05 10.01 -5.61
C HIS A 120 13.83 9.84 -4.69
N ARG A 121 13.99 9.17 -3.54
CA ARG A 121 12.91 8.80 -2.62
C ARG A 121 12.00 9.95 -2.26
N ALA A 122 12.55 11.11 -1.90
CA ALA A 122 11.75 12.27 -1.51
C ALA A 122 10.84 12.76 -2.65
N LYS A 123 11.34 12.69 -3.90
CA LYS A 123 10.56 13.06 -5.09
C LYS A 123 9.48 12.01 -5.40
N ILE A 124 9.81 10.73 -5.25
CA ILE A 124 8.86 9.62 -5.41
C ILE A 124 7.74 9.74 -4.35
N SER A 125 8.10 9.94 -3.08
CA SER A 125 7.15 10.16 -1.99
C SER A 125 6.25 11.36 -2.28
N LYS A 126 6.80 12.45 -2.84
CA LYS A 126 6.00 13.61 -3.23
C LYS A 126 4.96 13.27 -4.32
N CYS A 127 5.29 12.44 -5.31
CA CYS A 127 4.31 11.96 -6.29
C CYS A 127 3.18 11.18 -5.62
N ILE A 128 3.53 10.25 -4.71
CA ILE A 128 2.57 9.42 -3.99
C ILE A 128 1.68 10.26 -3.06
N ASP A 129 2.27 11.17 -2.31
CA ASP A 129 1.54 12.05 -1.39
C ASP A 129 0.59 12.98 -2.15
N THR A 130 1.04 13.52 -3.29
CA THR A 130 0.20 14.37 -4.16
C THR A 130 -1.00 13.58 -4.69
N ALA A 131 -0.75 12.37 -5.22
CA ALA A 131 -1.81 11.50 -5.71
C ALA A 131 -2.79 11.12 -4.59
N ALA A 132 -2.27 10.78 -3.40
CA ALA A 132 -3.09 10.45 -2.24
C ALA A 132 -4.03 11.62 -1.86
N LEU A 133 -3.53 12.86 -1.82
CA LEU A 133 -4.34 14.04 -1.50
C LEU A 133 -5.39 14.33 -2.58
N ARG A 134 -5.07 14.11 -3.86
CA ARG A 134 -6.01 14.29 -4.97
C ARG A 134 -7.12 13.23 -4.93
N ILE A 135 -6.78 11.96 -4.73
CA ILE A 135 -7.77 10.87 -4.54
C ILE A 135 -8.70 11.17 -3.38
N ALA A 136 -8.18 11.67 -2.25
CA ALA A 136 -9.02 12.08 -1.12
C ALA A 136 -10.03 13.17 -1.52
N SER A 137 -9.64 14.11 -2.39
CA SER A 137 -10.54 15.15 -2.90
C SER A 137 -11.62 14.63 -3.84
N ALA A 138 -11.39 13.51 -4.53
CA ALA A 138 -12.35 12.89 -5.45
C ALA A 138 -13.65 12.46 -4.73
N LYS A 139 -13.62 12.21 -3.42
CA LYS A 139 -14.83 11.91 -2.63
C LYS A 139 -15.89 13.01 -2.68
N SER A 140 -15.47 14.26 -2.90
CA SER A 140 -16.37 15.41 -3.04
C SER A 140 -17.04 15.51 -4.41
N LYS A 141 -16.65 14.64 -5.36
CA LYS A 141 -17.24 14.58 -6.70
C LYS A 141 -18.53 13.74 -6.71
N PRO A 142 -19.41 13.95 -7.71
CA PRO A 142 -20.57 13.08 -7.93
C PRO A 142 -20.13 11.61 -8.01
N ASN A 143 -20.95 10.67 -7.49
CA ASN A 143 -20.57 9.26 -7.41
C ASN A 143 -20.08 8.71 -8.77
N LYS A 144 -20.82 9.00 -9.85
CA LYS A 144 -20.46 8.62 -11.23
C LYS A 144 -19.07 9.09 -11.70
N ASP A 145 -18.53 10.15 -11.11
CA ASP A 145 -17.24 10.74 -11.52
C ASP A 145 -16.09 10.30 -10.60
N ARG A 146 -16.37 9.66 -9.45
CA ARG A 146 -15.35 9.24 -8.47
C ARG A 146 -14.38 8.22 -9.05
N PHE A 147 -14.90 7.17 -9.68
CA PHE A 147 -14.08 6.12 -10.29
C PHE A 147 -13.28 6.62 -11.50
N PRO A 148 -13.87 7.37 -12.45
CA PRO A 148 -13.10 8.03 -13.51
C PRO A 148 -11.98 8.92 -12.98
N HIS A 149 -12.22 9.71 -11.93
CA HIS A 149 -11.19 10.53 -11.29
C HIS A 149 -10.06 9.70 -10.66
N LEU A 150 -10.37 8.54 -10.06
CA LEU A 150 -9.35 7.61 -9.56
C LEU A 150 -8.45 7.11 -10.70
N CYS A 151 -9.04 6.77 -11.84
CA CYS A 151 -8.31 6.31 -13.02
C CYS A 151 -7.42 7.39 -13.61
N CYS A 152 -7.93 8.61 -13.76
CA CYS A 152 -7.14 9.73 -14.26
C CYS A 152 -6.02 10.13 -13.28
N GLU A 153 -6.21 9.97 -11.98
CA GLU A 153 -5.11 10.19 -11.03
C GLU A 153 -4.00 9.15 -11.17
N ALA A 154 -4.30 7.91 -11.58
CA ALA A 154 -3.27 6.93 -11.89
C ALA A 154 -2.39 7.37 -13.08
N VAL A 155 -3.00 7.99 -14.10
CA VAL A 155 -2.29 8.59 -15.24
C VAL A 155 -1.40 9.75 -14.78
N GLU A 156 -1.93 10.65 -13.96
CA GLU A 156 -1.16 11.78 -13.43
C GLU A 156 -0.02 11.33 -12.51
N PHE A 157 -0.23 10.27 -11.73
CA PHE A 157 0.80 9.63 -10.92
C PHE A 157 1.92 9.05 -11.81
N GLN A 158 1.57 8.35 -12.89
CA GLN A 158 2.54 7.82 -13.84
C GLN A 158 3.37 8.94 -14.48
N LYS A 159 2.71 10.01 -14.97
CA LYS A 159 3.39 11.21 -15.49
C LYS A 159 4.34 11.84 -14.46
N CYS A 160 3.98 11.82 -13.17
CA CYS A 160 4.85 12.30 -12.11
C CYS A 160 6.12 11.43 -11.97
N MET A 161 5.96 10.11 -12.01
CA MET A 161 7.08 9.16 -11.92
C MET A 161 8.00 9.26 -13.14
N ASP A 162 7.46 9.41 -14.35
CA ASP A 162 8.24 9.53 -15.59
C ASP A 162 9.14 10.76 -15.60
N LYS A 163 8.68 11.88 -15.02
CA LYS A 163 9.50 13.11 -14.86
C LYS A 163 10.70 12.93 -13.94
N LEU A 164 10.70 11.91 -13.07
CA LEU A 164 11.83 11.60 -12.19
C LEU A 164 12.88 10.72 -12.88
N ALA A 165 12.49 10.09 -13.99
CA ALA A 165 13.19 9.03 -14.64
C ALA A 165 14.13 9.59 -15.72
N LEU A 166 15.23 10.22 -15.30
CA LEU A 166 16.26 10.74 -16.21
C LEU A 166 17.53 9.86 -16.14
N GLY A 167 18.14 9.61 -17.31
CA GLY A 167 19.39 8.85 -17.42
C GLY A 167 19.29 7.41 -16.88
N ASP A 168 20.37 6.90 -16.30
CA ASP A 168 20.45 5.51 -15.82
C ASP A 168 19.45 5.17 -14.71
N CYS A 169 19.01 6.17 -13.93
CA CYS A 169 18.04 6.01 -12.86
C CYS A 169 16.62 5.70 -13.39
N GLN A 170 16.33 5.97 -14.67
CA GLN A 170 15.05 5.64 -15.30
C GLN A 170 14.73 4.14 -15.22
N LYS A 171 15.69 3.28 -15.57
CA LYS A 171 15.53 1.82 -15.52
C LYS A 171 15.24 1.32 -14.11
N HIS A 172 15.87 1.94 -13.11
CA HIS A 172 15.70 1.59 -11.69
C HIS A 172 14.35 2.05 -11.11
N ILE A 173 13.87 3.23 -11.51
CA ILE A 173 12.51 3.69 -11.18
C ILE A 173 11.47 2.75 -11.80
N GLN A 174 11.69 2.30 -13.05
CA GLN A 174 10.79 1.35 -13.69
C GLN A 174 10.74 -0.01 -12.97
N VAL A 175 11.85 -0.48 -12.39
CA VAL A 175 11.85 -1.69 -11.54
C VAL A 175 10.89 -1.53 -10.37
N TYR A 176 10.88 -0.36 -9.72
CA TYR A 176 9.95 -0.07 -8.63
C TYR A 176 8.49 0.02 -9.14
N ALA A 177 8.24 0.77 -10.21
CA ALA A 177 6.90 0.93 -10.80
C ALA A 177 6.30 -0.43 -11.20
N ASN A 178 7.08 -1.28 -11.87
CA ASN A 178 6.65 -2.63 -12.25
C ASN A 178 6.32 -3.50 -11.03
N ASN A 179 7.05 -3.34 -9.92
CA ASN A 179 6.76 -4.06 -8.69
C ASN A 179 5.44 -3.57 -8.05
N VAL A 180 5.18 -2.26 -8.07
CA VAL A 180 3.90 -1.68 -7.62
C VAL A 180 2.75 -2.19 -8.48
N GLN A 181 2.89 -2.18 -9.81
CA GLN A 181 1.85 -2.69 -10.73
C GLN A 181 1.50 -4.16 -10.49
N LYS A 182 2.49 -5.00 -10.19
CA LYS A 182 2.26 -6.40 -9.79
C LYS A 182 1.48 -6.53 -8.48
N ILE A 183 1.79 -5.68 -7.49
CA ILE A 183 1.05 -5.64 -6.21
C ILE A 183 -0.40 -5.20 -6.43
N LEU A 184 -0.64 -4.25 -7.34
CA LEU A 184 -1.98 -3.83 -7.73
C LEU A 184 -2.65 -4.83 -8.70
N GLY A 185 -1.96 -5.88 -9.12
CA GLY A 185 -2.47 -6.90 -10.03
C GLY A 185 -2.91 -6.35 -11.39
N GLY A 186 -2.36 -5.25 -11.88
CA GLY A 186 -2.85 -4.59 -13.10
C GLY A 186 -4.32 -4.14 -12.98
N PHE A 187 -4.79 -3.80 -11.77
CA PHE A 187 -6.13 -3.29 -11.53
C PHE A 187 -6.40 -2.03 -12.36
N VAL A 188 -5.44 -1.09 -12.37
CA VAL A 188 -5.57 0.16 -13.12
C VAL A 188 -5.81 -0.13 -14.60
N ASP A 189 -4.93 -0.92 -15.22
CA ASP A 189 -5.00 -1.24 -16.66
C ASP A 189 -6.32 -1.93 -17.04
N ARG A 190 -6.84 -2.81 -16.18
CA ARG A 190 -8.05 -3.59 -16.45
C ARG A 190 -9.34 -2.85 -16.15
N SER A 191 -9.35 -2.01 -15.12
CA SER A 191 -10.57 -1.39 -14.62
C SER A 191 -10.80 0.02 -15.17
N CYS A 192 -9.75 0.71 -15.61
CA CYS A 192 -9.88 2.10 -16.05
C CYS A 192 -10.36 2.27 -17.50
N GLY A 193 -10.30 1.21 -18.32
CA GLY A 193 -10.86 1.23 -19.68
C GLY A 193 -10.34 2.41 -20.49
N GLU A 194 -11.24 3.29 -20.91
CA GLU A 194 -10.92 4.49 -21.70
C GLU A 194 -10.24 5.61 -20.89
N TYR A 195 -10.26 5.59 -19.55
CA TYR A 195 -9.60 6.60 -18.71
C TYR A 195 -8.11 6.28 -18.53
N ASN A 196 -7.34 6.44 -19.60
CA ASN A 196 -5.92 6.11 -19.68
C ASN A 196 -5.11 7.26 -20.33
N ALA A 197 -3.81 7.05 -20.53
CA ALA A 197 -2.92 8.07 -21.09
C ALA A 197 -3.10 8.30 -22.61
N ASP A 198 -3.78 7.40 -23.30
CA ASP A 198 -3.95 7.40 -24.76
C ASP A 198 -5.28 8.04 -25.20
N SER A 199 -6.08 8.56 -24.26
CA SER A 199 -7.37 9.20 -24.53
C SER A 199 -7.47 10.60 -23.92
N ASP A 200 -8.41 11.40 -24.42
CA ASP A 200 -8.77 12.74 -23.92
C ASP A 200 -9.83 12.70 -22.81
N ARG A 201 -10.24 11.50 -22.36
CA ARG A 201 -11.28 11.32 -21.34
C ARG A 201 -10.90 11.98 -20.02
N CYS A 202 -9.62 11.93 -19.66
CA CYS A 202 -9.12 12.56 -18.44
C CYS A 202 -9.06 14.09 -18.54
N ASP A 203 -8.85 14.64 -19.73
CA ASP A 203 -8.85 16.08 -19.95
C ASP A 203 -10.27 16.66 -19.75
N SER A 204 -11.28 15.89 -20.17
CA SER A 204 -12.70 16.26 -20.05
C SER A 204 -13.21 16.31 -18.59
N LEU A 205 -12.64 15.52 -17.69
CA LEU A 205 -13.03 15.49 -16.26
C LEU A 205 -12.46 16.66 -15.45
N GLY A 206 -11.40 17.28 -15.95
CA GLY A 206 -10.64 18.29 -15.23
C GLY A 206 -9.82 17.76 -14.05
N PRO A 207 -8.81 18.52 -13.59
CA PRO A 207 -7.89 18.05 -12.57
C PRO A 207 -8.50 18.04 -11.16
N LEU A 208 -8.01 17.12 -10.33
CA LEU A 208 -8.25 17.13 -8.89
C LEU A 208 -7.31 18.12 -8.19
N SER A 209 -7.87 18.93 -7.29
CA SER A 209 -7.07 19.82 -6.45
C SER A 209 -6.53 19.06 -5.24
N ALA A 210 -5.21 19.07 -5.02
CA ALA A 210 -4.63 18.58 -3.77
C ALA A 210 -4.97 19.57 -2.63
N LYS A 211 -5.85 19.17 -1.71
CA LYS A 211 -6.12 19.94 -0.49
C LYS A 211 -5.14 19.54 0.60
N LYS A 212 -4.60 20.50 1.35
CA LYS A 212 -3.76 20.22 2.52
C LYS A 212 -4.60 19.44 3.54
N SER A 213 -4.04 18.33 4.04
CA SER A 213 -4.64 17.55 5.12
C SER A 213 -3.77 17.63 6.37
N ALA A 214 -4.40 17.77 7.53
CA ALA A 214 -3.71 17.71 8.83
C ALA A 214 -3.20 16.29 9.13
N THR A 215 -3.88 15.27 8.59
CA THR A 215 -3.45 13.88 8.65
C THR A 215 -2.74 13.50 7.35
N LYS A 216 -1.85 12.50 7.40
CA LYS A 216 -1.22 11.89 6.21
C LYS A 216 -1.68 10.44 6.00
N PRO A 217 -2.95 10.22 5.60
CA PRO A 217 -3.41 8.91 5.15
C PRO A 217 -2.43 8.30 4.14
N SER A 218 -2.24 6.99 4.22
CA SER A 218 -1.55 6.26 3.17
C SER A 218 -2.34 6.36 1.86
N PHE A 219 -1.62 6.32 0.73
CA PHE A 219 -2.23 6.28 -0.60
C PHE A 219 -3.33 5.22 -0.67
N ILE A 220 -3.05 4.02 -0.14
CA ILE A 220 -4.02 2.93 -0.18
C ILE A 220 -5.27 3.21 0.66
N ARG A 221 -5.14 3.92 1.79
CA ARG A 221 -6.31 4.30 2.60
C ARG A 221 -7.24 5.20 1.80
N ASN A 222 -6.70 6.22 1.14
CA ASN A 222 -7.51 7.11 0.32
C ASN A 222 -8.18 6.38 -0.85
N VAL A 223 -7.48 5.44 -1.49
CA VAL A 223 -8.07 4.56 -2.53
C VAL A 223 -9.20 3.72 -1.95
N ALA A 224 -8.95 3.02 -0.84
CA ALA A 224 -9.95 2.13 -0.22
C ALA A 224 -11.19 2.89 0.23
N GLU A 225 -11.02 4.07 0.83
CA GLU A 225 -12.15 4.92 1.24
C GLU A 225 -12.91 5.49 0.04
N LEU A 226 -12.24 5.79 -1.07
CA LEU A 226 -12.91 6.26 -2.29
C LEU A 226 -13.73 5.13 -2.92
N VAL A 227 -13.13 3.95 -3.09
CA VAL A 227 -13.83 2.76 -3.64
C VAL A 227 -15.02 2.38 -2.74
N ALA A 228 -14.82 2.31 -1.43
CA ALA A 228 -15.91 2.02 -0.50
C ALA A 228 -17.03 3.07 -0.51
N SER A 229 -16.76 4.30 -0.98
CA SER A 229 -17.79 5.34 -1.13
C SER A 229 -18.57 5.26 -2.44
N ILE A 230 -18.10 4.48 -3.42
CA ILE A 230 -18.81 4.28 -4.69
C ILE A 230 -19.94 3.26 -4.52
N ASP A 231 -19.69 2.24 -3.69
CA ASP A 231 -20.62 1.15 -3.38
C ASP A 231 -21.67 1.51 -2.29
N ALA A 232 -21.65 2.75 -1.78
CA ALA A 232 -22.54 3.26 -0.73
C ALA A 232 -23.58 4.23 -1.28
#